data_AF-A0AAV0IF68-F1
#
_entry.id   AF-A0AAV0IF68-F1
#
_cell.length_a   1.000
_cell.length_b   1.000
_cell.length_c   1.000
_cell.angle_alpha   90.00
_cell.angle_beta   90.00
_cell.angle_gamma   90.00
#
_symmetry.space_group_name_H-M   'P 1'
#
loop_
_entity.id
_entity.type
_entity.pdbx_description
1 polymer ?
#
loop_
_entity_poly.entity_id
_entity_poly.type
_entity_poly.pdbx_seq_one_letter_code
_entity_poly.pdbx_strand_id
1 'polypeptide(L)'
;MVVPYAVGTLYSHPVEAVFDTVGGGVAFILSGMTPRTSVFFFSFHIVKTVDDHCGMLLPWNVVPRVFYNNAAYHDVHHQLQGSKYNYSQAFFSIWDRVCGTHMPYVVVKRDGGGYEARLVRKVG
;
A
#
# COMPACT_ATOMS: atom_id res chain seq x y z
N MET A 1 8.76 -10.00 1.41
CA MET A 1 8.56 -11.36 0.83
C MET A 1 8.71 -11.28 -0.69
N VAL A 2 9.46 -12.18 -1.33
CA VAL A 2 9.44 -12.34 -2.80
C VAL A 2 8.26 -13.24 -3.14
N VAL A 3 7.08 -12.65 -3.31
CA VAL A 3 5.97 -13.35 -3.99
C VAL A 3 5.97 -12.79 -5.41
N PRO A 4 6.29 -13.57 -6.46
CA PRO A 4 6.34 -13.09 -7.84
C PRO A 4 4.93 -12.93 -8.43
N TYR A 5 3.92 -12.72 -7.58
CA TYR A 5 2.53 -12.58 -7.97
C TYR A 5 1.86 -11.54 -7.08
N ALA A 6 1.76 -10.31 -7.58
CA ALA A 6 1.22 -9.17 -6.86
C ALA A 6 -0.24 -9.40 -6.38
N VAL A 7 -1.02 -10.18 -7.13
CA VAL A 7 -2.38 -10.61 -6.74
C VAL A 7 -2.36 -11.55 -5.52
N GLY A 8 -1.20 -12.15 -5.23
CA GLY A 8 -0.92 -12.93 -4.01
C GLY A 8 -1.26 -12.19 -2.72
N THR A 9 -1.20 -10.86 -2.73
CA THR A 9 -1.58 -10.02 -1.57
C THR A 9 -3.05 -10.15 -1.15
N LEU A 10 -3.91 -10.69 -2.02
CA LEU A 10 -5.33 -10.91 -1.70
C LEU A 10 -5.56 -12.26 -1.00
N TYR A 11 -4.54 -13.13 -0.95
CA TYR A 11 -4.60 -14.37 -0.17
C TYR A 11 -4.22 -14.05 1.28
N SER A 12 -5.24 -14.01 2.13
CA SER A 12 -5.09 -13.77 3.56
C SER A 12 -5.67 -14.93 4.38
N HIS A 13 -5.26 -15.02 5.64
CA HIS A 13 -5.85 -15.99 6.56
C HIS A 13 -7.36 -15.70 6.69
N PRO A 14 -8.25 -16.70 6.84
CA PRO A 14 -9.71 -16.45 6.87
C PRO A 14 -10.14 -15.38 7.88
N VAL A 15 -9.45 -15.30 9.02
CA VAL A 15 -9.69 -14.27 10.04
C VAL A 15 -9.37 -12.86 9.50
N GLU A 16 -8.25 -12.69 8.80
CA GLU A 16 -7.87 -11.42 8.18
C GLU A 16 -8.90 -11.04 7.10
N ALA A 17 -9.30 -12.00 6.26
CA ALA A 17 -10.33 -11.78 5.25
C ALA A 17 -11.68 -11.32 5.84
N VAL A 18 -12.05 -11.79 7.03
CA VAL A 18 -13.25 -11.30 7.75
C VAL A 18 -13.08 -9.84 8.16
N PHE A 19 -11.93 -9.46 8.74
CA PHE A 19 -11.66 -8.08 9.11
C PHE A 19 -11.66 -7.14 7.89
N ASP A 20 -11.06 -7.57 6.79
CA ASP A 20 -11.07 -6.81 5.52
C ASP A 20 -12.50 -6.62 4.99
N THR A 21 -13.31 -7.69 5.04
CA THR A 21 -14.71 -7.65 4.62
C THR A 21 -15.55 -6.71 5.48
N VAL A 22 -15.35 -6.75 6.81
CA VAL A 22 -16.03 -5.84 7.74
C VAL A 22 -15.62 -4.40 7.48
N GLY A 23 -14.32 -4.12 7.30
CA GLY A 23 -13.83 -2.79 6.95
C GLY A 23 -14.43 -2.26 5.64
N GLY A 24 -14.46 -3.10 4.61
CA GLY A 24 -15.11 -2.78 3.33
C GLY A 24 -16.62 -2.54 3.47
N GLY A 25 -17.31 -3.37 4.25
CA GLY A 25 -18.74 -3.22 4.54
C GLY A 25 -19.05 -1.91 5.27
N VAL A 26 -18.26 -1.57 6.29
CA VAL A 26 -18.37 -0.29 7.01
C VAL A 26 -18.13 0.88 6.06
N ALA A 27 -17.11 0.82 5.20
CA ALA A 27 -16.85 1.85 4.20
C ALA A 27 -18.02 2.01 3.23
N PHE A 28 -18.62 0.91 2.74
CA PHE A 28 -19.77 0.93 1.85
C PHE A 28 -21.00 1.60 2.50
N ILE A 29 -21.32 1.19 3.74
CA ILE A 29 -22.49 1.70 4.47
C ILE A 29 -22.32 3.19 4.81
N LEU A 30 -21.18 3.57 5.42
CA LEU A 30 -20.98 4.93 5.92
C LEU A 30 -20.80 5.96 4.81
N SER A 31 -20.25 5.56 3.66
CA SER A 31 -20.12 6.46 2.50
C SER A 31 -21.42 6.66 1.72
N GLY A 32 -22.45 5.82 1.96
CA GLY A 32 -23.70 5.85 1.20
C GLY A 32 -23.52 5.51 -0.28
N MET A 33 -22.49 4.73 -0.63
CA MET A 33 -22.23 4.36 -2.02
C MET A 33 -23.40 3.59 -2.62
N THR A 34 -23.77 3.93 -3.87
CA THR A 34 -24.65 3.07 -4.66
C THR A 34 -23.93 1.76 -5.02
N PRO A 35 -24.64 0.67 -5.34
CA PRO A 35 -24.01 -0.57 -5.81
C PRO A 35 -23.09 -0.37 -7.02
N ARG A 36 -23.40 0.57 -7.92
CA ARG A 36 -22.52 0.86 -9.07
C ARG A 36 -21.24 1.58 -8.64
N THR A 37 -21.35 2.56 -7.75
CA THR A 37 -20.20 3.28 -7.21
C THR A 37 -19.29 2.33 -6.44
N SER A 38 -19.86 1.41 -5.65
CA SER A 38 -19.08 0.46 -4.87
C SER A 38 -18.33 -0.55 -5.74
N VAL A 39 -18.94 -1.05 -6.82
CA VAL A 39 -18.23 -1.91 -7.79
C VAL A 39 -17.00 -1.18 -8.33
N PHE A 40 -17.15 0.05 -8.81
CA PHE A 40 -16.01 0.83 -9.30
C PHE A 40 -14.95 1.06 -8.21
N PHE A 41 -15.38 1.46 -7.02
CA PHE A 41 -14.48 1.76 -5.90
C PHE A 41 -13.67 0.53 -5.47
N PHE A 42 -14.33 -0.61 -5.25
CA PHE A 42 -13.65 -1.83 -4.80
C PHE A 42 -12.82 -2.48 -5.91
N SER A 43 -13.25 -2.39 -7.19
CA SER A 43 -12.40 -2.80 -8.31
C SER A 43 -11.12 -1.94 -8.38
N PHE A 44 -11.25 -0.62 -8.22
CA PHE A 44 -10.09 0.26 -8.18
C PHE A 44 -9.19 -0.03 -6.98
N HIS A 45 -9.77 -0.31 -5.80
CA HIS A 45 -9.04 -0.71 -4.60
C HIS A 45 -8.20 -1.97 -4.86
N ILE A 46 -8.76 -3.00 -5.51
CA ILE A 46 -8.01 -4.22 -5.84
C ILE A 46 -6.84 -3.90 -6.78
N VAL A 47 -7.06 -3.10 -7.83
CA VAL A 47 -5.99 -2.70 -8.76
C VAL A 47 -4.88 -1.96 -8.02
N LYS A 48 -5.25 -1.02 -7.14
CA LYS A 48 -4.31 -0.27 -6.31
C LYS A 48 -3.52 -1.19 -5.37
N THR A 49 -4.20 -2.09 -4.70
CA THR A 49 -3.56 -3.07 -3.81
C THR A 49 -2.55 -3.93 -4.58
N VAL A 50 -2.88 -4.40 -5.78
CA VAL A 50 -1.92 -5.12 -6.62
C VAL A 50 -0.74 -4.24 -7.02
N ASP A 51 -0.98 -2.97 -7.38
CA ASP A 51 0.08 -2.01 -7.72
C ASP A 51 1.08 -1.80 -6.57
N ASP A 52 0.59 -1.69 -5.33
CA ASP A 52 1.44 -1.49 -4.15
C ASP A 52 2.28 -2.72 -3.79
N HIS A 53 1.83 -3.91 -4.20
CA HIS A 53 2.48 -5.18 -3.89
C HIS A 53 3.28 -5.74 -5.06
N CYS A 54 3.27 -5.07 -6.22
CA CYS A 54 4.01 -5.56 -7.40
C CYS A 54 5.52 -5.36 -7.32
N GLY A 55 6.00 -4.54 -6.37
CA GLY A 55 7.42 -4.24 -6.20
C GLY A 55 8.04 -3.45 -7.36
N MET A 56 7.22 -2.87 -8.25
CA MET A 56 7.67 -2.13 -9.42
C MET A 56 7.16 -0.68 -9.38
N LEU A 57 8.03 0.24 -9.77
CA LEU A 57 7.68 1.64 -10.05
C LEU A 57 7.80 1.87 -11.55
N LEU A 58 6.75 1.55 -12.30
CA LEU A 58 6.72 1.70 -13.75
C LEU A 58 6.57 3.18 -14.13
N PRO A 59 7.35 3.70 -15.09
CA PRO A 59 7.37 5.14 -15.39
C PRO A 59 6.05 5.69 -15.96
N TRP A 60 5.26 4.82 -16.62
CA TRP A 60 3.92 5.15 -17.13
C TRP A 60 2.80 4.98 -16.10
N ASN A 61 3.10 4.43 -14.92
CA ASN A 61 2.08 4.26 -13.89
C ASN A 61 1.72 5.60 -13.26
N VAL A 62 0.44 5.96 -13.36
CA VAL A 62 -0.11 7.22 -12.84
C VAL A 62 -0.58 7.09 -11.39
N VAL A 63 -0.80 5.87 -10.90
CA VAL A 63 -1.34 5.60 -9.56
C VAL A 63 -0.43 6.17 -8.46
N PRO A 64 0.91 5.98 -8.49
CA PRO A 64 1.83 6.61 -7.53
C PRO A 64 1.89 8.13 -7.59
N ARG A 65 1.39 8.76 -8.68
CA ARG A 65 1.35 10.23 -8.83
C ARG A 65 0.18 10.83 -8.05
N VAL A 66 -0.86 10.04 -7.81
CA VAL A 66 -2.05 10.45 -7.05
C VAL A 66 -1.94 9.97 -5.60
N PHE A 67 -1.42 8.76 -5.39
CA PHE A 67 -1.33 8.11 -4.09
C PHE A 67 0.13 7.85 -3.71
N TYR A 68 0.59 8.53 -2.66
CA TYR A 68 1.99 8.44 -2.19
C TYR A 68 2.34 7.12 -1.52
N ASN A 69 1.35 6.40 -1.00
CA ASN A 69 1.52 5.06 -0.44
C ASN A 69 1.58 4.03 -1.59
N ASN A 70 2.73 3.97 -2.25
CA ASN A 70 2.97 3.13 -3.43
C ASN A 70 3.85 1.89 -3.10
N ALA A 71 4.31 1.17 -4.13
CA ALA A 71 5.18 0.00 -3.95
C ALA A 71 6.44 0.26 -3.10
N ALA A 72 7.04 1.45 -3.17
CA ALA A 72 8.20 1.77 -2.33
C ALA A 72 7.80 2.10 -0.88
N TYR A 73 6.63 2.69 -0.67
CA TYR A 73 6.06 2.89 0.67
C TYR A 73 5.80 1.55 1.36
N HIS A 74 5.24 0.61 0.61
CA HIS A 74 5.00 -0.76 1.04
C HIS A 74 6.32 -1.53 1.25
N ASP A 75 7.32 -1.37 0.38
CA ASP A 75 8.62 -2.00 0.56
C ASP A 75 9.27 -1.60 1.89
N VAL A 76 9.20 -0.31 2.27
CA VAL A 76 9.65 0.15 3.59
C VAL A 76 9.00 -0.64 4.72
N HIS A 77 7.70 -0.87 4.68
CA HIS A 77 6.99 -1.66 5.69
C HIS A 77 7.57 -3.10 5.82
N HIS A 78 7.99 -3.71 4.70
CA HIS A 78 8.58 -5.05 4.69
C HIS A 78 10.06 -5.11 5.09
N GLN A 79 10.75 -3.98 5.19
CA GLN A 79 12.14 -3.97 5.64
C GLN A 79 12.24 -4.38 7.12
N LEU A 80 13.35 -5.01 7.51
CA LEU A 80 13.58 -5.50 8.88
C LEU A 80 13.34 -4.44 9.97
N GLN A 81 13.70 -3.18 9.68
CA GLN A 81 13.51 -2.05 10.58
C GLN A 81 12.16 -1.33 10.37
N GLY A 82 11.44 -1.65 9.30
CA GLY A 82 10.28 -0.94 8.80
C GLY A 82 8.93 -1.57 9.15
N SER A 83 8.89 -2.80 9.69
CA SER A 83 7.65 -3.46 10.15
C SER A 83 6.86 -2.69 11.23
N LYS A 84 7.48 -1.64 11.81
CA LYS A 84 6.90 -0.73 12.79
C LYS A 84 6.26 0.53 12.18
N TYR A 85 6.29 0.66 10.85
CA TYR A 85 5.95 1.89 10.16
C TYR A 85 5.16 1.65 8.88
N ASN A 86 4.58 2.72 8.35
CA ASN A 86 3.92 2.77 7.05
C ASN A 86 2.81 1.71 6.89
N TYR A 87 1.84 1.68 7.80
CA TYR A 87 0.74 0.69 7.80
C TYR A 87 -0.39 0.98 6.81
N SER A 88 -0.54 2.23 6.36
CA SER A 88 -1.66 2.72 5.56
C SER A 88 -1.47 2.36 4.08
N GLN A 89 -1.78 1.11 3.71
CA GLN A 89 -1.54 0.61 2.35
C GLN A 89 -2.62 1.00 1.34
N ALA A 90 -3.87 1.25 1.75
CA ALA A 90 -4.99 1.39 0.81
C ALA A 90 -4.88 2.61 -0.15
N PHE A 91 -4.96 3.84 0.35
CA PHE A 91 -5.00 5.04 -0.50
C PHE A 91 -4.20 6.22 0.03
N PHE A 92 -4.18 6.46 1.33
CA PHE A 92 -3.51 7.63 1.89
C PHE A 92 -2.74 7.28 3.15
N SER A 93 -1.58 7.91 3.32
CA SER A 93 -0.74 7.77 4.52
C SER A 93 -1.25 8.61 5.71
N ILE A 94 -2.52 9.01 5.72
CA ILE A 94 -3.08 9.93 6.73
C ILE A 94 -2.95 9.31 8.12
N TRP A 95 -3.35 8.06 8.28
CA TRP A 95 -3.32 7.38 9.57
C TRP A 95 -1.89 7.19 10.10
N ASP A 96 -0.92 6.90 9.22
CA ASP A 96 0.48 6.84 9.65
C ASP A 96 1.02 8.20 10.11
N ARG A 97 0.57 9.29 9.51
CA ARG A 97 0.97 10.64 9.93
C ARG A 97 0.31 11.02 11.25
N VAL A 98 -0.96 10.72 11.41
CA VAL A 98 -1.73 11.00 12.64
C VAL A 98 -1.21 10.18 13.82
N CYS A 99 -0.93 8.89 13.60
CA CYS A 99 -0.48 7.97 14.64
C CYS A 99 1.05 7.98 14.84
N GLY A 100 1.80 8.80 14.10
CA GLY A 100 3.26 8.89 14.23
C GLY A 100 4.04 7.67 13.71
N THR A 101 3.42 6.81 12.91
CA THR A 101 4.01 5.60 12.32
C THR A 101 4.48 5.81 10.89
N HIS A 102 4.47 7.05 10.37
CA HIS A 102 5.02 7.35 9.06
C HIS A 102 6.56 7.38 9.08
N MET A 103 7.17 6.61 8.18
CA MET A 103 8.61 6.57 7.96
C MET A 103 8.98 7.13 6.59
N PRO A 104 9.74 8.24 6.53
CA PRO A 104 10.23 8.79 5.27
C PRO A 104 11.30 7.89 4.65
N TYR A 105 11.33 7.87 3.32
CA TYR A 105 12.26 7.08 2.53
C TYR A 105 12.65 7.80 1.24
N VAL A 106 13.76 7.37 0.65
CA VAL A 106 14.21 7.75 -0.70
C VAL A 106 14.33 6.50 -1.56
N VAL A 107 13.99 6.62 -2.85
CA VAL A 107 14.19 5.54 -3.82
C VAL A 107 15.53 5.75 -4.49
N VAL A 108 16.45 4.78 -4.36
CA VAL A 108 17.79 4.85 -4.94
C VAL A 108 18.02 3.73 -5.95
N LYS A 109 18.85 3.99 -6.95
CA LYS A 109 19.25 2.98 -7.94
C LYS A 109 20.27 2.02 -7.31
N ARG A 110 20.15 0.73 -7.60
CA ARG A 110 21.06 -0.31 -7.08
C ARG A 110 22.23 -0.57 -8.04
N ASP A 111 23.37 -0.93 -7.48
CA ASP A 111 24.55 -1.41 -8.21
C ASP A 111 24.26 -2.81 -8.76
N GLY A 112 23.63 -2.87 -9.94
CA GLY A 112 23.08 -4.11 -10.52
C GLY A 112 21.77 -3.92 -11.28
N GLY A 113 21.20 -2.70 -11.23
CA GLY A 113 19.93 -2.39 -11.88
C GLY A 113 18.73 -2.48 -10.93
N GLY A 114 17.64 -1.82 -11.31
CA GLY A 114 16.48 -1.64 -10.44
C GLY A 114 16.68 -0.58 -9.36
N TYR A 115 15.70 -0.53 -8.45
CA TYR A 115 15.60 0.47 -7.39
C TYR A 115 15.34 -0.18 -6.03
N GLU A 116 15.70 0.50 -4.96
CA GLU A 116 15.36 0.13 -3.58
C GLU A 116 14.92 1.36 -2.78
N ALA A 117 13.98 1.17 -1.86
CA ALA A 117 13.63 2.20 -0.88
C ALA A 117 14.65 2.18 0.27
N ARG A 118 15.20 3.34 0.65
CA ARG A 118 16.07 3.49 1.82
C ARG A 118 15.46 4.46 2.81
N LEU A 119 15.45 4.07 4.09
CA LEU A 119 14.94 4.91 5.17
C LEU A 119 15.75 6.21 5.26
N VAL A 120 15.05 7.34 5.39
CA VAL A 120 15.67 8.61 5.76
C VAL A 120 15.64 8.69 7.27
N ARG A 121 16.81 8.60 7.92
CA ARG A 121 16.89 8.88 9.36
C ARG A 121 16.39 10.30 9.60
N LYS A 122 15.43 10.46 10.53
CA LYS A 122 15.17 11.77 11.12
C LYS A 122 16.47 12.24 11.75
N VAL A 123 17.04 13.33 11.23
CA VAL A 123 18.00 14.12 12.00
C VAL A 123 17.21 14.62 13.20
N GLY A 124 17.64 14.22 14.40
CA GLY A 124 16.99 14.58 15.66
C GLY A 124 16.96 16.07 15.91
#